data_AF-A0A1F3SSY3-F1
#
_entry.id   AF-A0A1F3SSY3-F1
#
_cell.length_a   1.000
_cell.length_b   1.000
_cell.length_c   1.000
_cell.angle_alpha   90.00
_cell.angle_beta   90.00
_cell.angle_gamma   90.00
#
_symmetry.space_group_name_H-M   'P 1'
#
loop_
_entity.id
_entity.type
_entity.pdbx_description
1 polymer ?
#
loop_
_entity_poly.entity_id
_entity_poly.type
_entity_poly.pdbx_seq_one_letter_code
_entity_poly.pdbx_strand_id
1 'polypeptide(L)'
;MVHRYKLATMTSTSKDGSIVDYVIHKLGGDTSRGSSTRGGVSALKGLIRLCKSGRILSIAVDGPRGPIYQPKAGVFEISKICEAHIVPVCVIAPHSYIFKKSWNKTYLPYPLSRFIIYFAEPLPPITREQNAKDPQLARDLARHLAVAKQHAANLIAAL
;
A
#
# COMPACT_ATOMS: atom_id res chain seq x y z
N MET A 1 -8.53 9.15 23.78
CA MET A 1 -8.73 9.89 22.51
C MET A 1 -7.69 9.33 21.54
N VAL A 2 -8.10 8.56 20.53
CA VAL A 2 -7.14 7.92 19.60
C VAL A 2 -6.45 9.03 18.81
N HIS A 3 -5.12 9.06 18.80
CA HIS A 3 -4.35 10.06 18.07
C HIS A 3 -4.81 10.07 16.60
N ARG A 4 -5.12 11.26 16.04
CA ARG A 4 -5.60 11.37 14.66
C ARG A 4 -4.51 10.86 13.71
N TYR A 5 -4.77 9.71 13.10
CA TYR A 5 -3.86 9.08 12.15
C TYR A 5 -3.74 9.95 10.90
N LYS A 6 -2.56 10.54 10.65
CA LYS A 6 -2.31 11.36 9.44
C LYS A 6 -2.05 10.51 8.19
N LEU A 7 -2.71 9.37 8.05
CA LEU A 7 -2.59 8.50 6.88
C LEU A 7 -3.58 8.89 5.80
N ALA A 8 -3.17 8.75 4.56
CA ALA A 8 -4.05 8.80 3.41
C ALA A 8 -3.85 7.58 2.50
N THR A 9 -4.94 7.03 1.96
CA THR A 9 -4.88 5.88 1.05
C THR A 9 -5.86 6.03 -0.12
N MET A 10 -5.86 5.06 -1.02
CA MET A 10 -6.77 5.02 -2.16
C MET A 10 -7.84 3.96 -1.95
N THR A 11 -9.10 4.33 -2.19
CA THR A 11 -10.24 3.41 -2.15
C THR A 11 -10.99 3.42 -3.47
N SER A 12 -11.50 2.25 -3.88
CA SER A 12 -12.33 2.09 -5.07
C SER A 12 -13.60 2.97 -5.02
N THR A 13 -14.15 3.29 -6.19
CA THR A 13 -15.46 3.95 -6.33
C THR A 13 -16.66 3.00 -6.22
N SER A 14 -16.43 1.72 -5.92
CA SER A 14 -17.47 0.71 -5.67
C SER A 14 -18.16 0.88 -4.31
N LYS A 15 -19.30 0.19 -4.11
CA LYS A 15 -20.03 0.16 -2.84
C LYS A 15 -19.15 -0.33 -1.68
N ASP A 16 -18.42 -1.43 -1.89
CA ASP A 16 -17.47 -1.95 -0.90
C ASP A 16 -16.36 -0.94 -0.59
N GLY A 17 -15.89 -0.21 -1.62
CA GLY A 17 -14.93 0.87 -1.46
C GLY A 17 -15.48 2.02 -0.60
N SER A 18 -16.78 2.32 -0.67
CA SER A 18 -17.43 3.31 0.21
C SER A 18 -17.49 2.89 1.67
N ILE A 19 -17.61 1.59 1.96
CA ILE A 19 -17.55 1.08 3.34
C ILE A 19 -16.15 1.29 3.92
N VAL A 20 -15.12 0.89 3.17
CA VAL A 20 -13.71 1.05 3.58
C VAL A 20 -13.37 2.52 3.81
N ASP A 21 -13.81 3.39 2.91
CA ASP A 21 -13.63 4.84 2.98
C ASP A 21 -14.24 5.48 4.23
N TYR A 22 -15.51 5.13 4.52
CA TYR A 22 -16.17 5.57 5.74
C TYR A 22 -15.39 5.16 6.99
N VAL A 23 -14.92 3.91 7.05
CA VAL A 23 -14.14 3.40 8.20
C VAL A 23 -12.82 4.15 8.33
N ILE A 24 -12.08 4.36 7.24
CA ILE A 24 -10.81 5.10 7.25
C ILE A 24 -11.01 6.52 7.78
N HIS A 25 -12.05 7.22 7.33
CA HIS A 25 -12.36 8.56 7.81
C HIS A 25 -12.74 8.57 9.30
N LYS A 26 -13.48 7.56 9.78
CA LYS A 26 -13.77 7.41 11.22
C LYS A 26 -12.53 7.14 12.06
N LEU A 27 -11.51 6.51 11.49
CA LEU A 27 -10.20 6.31 12.13
C LEU A 27 -9.27 7.54 12.00
N GLY A 28 -9.74 8.63 11.39
CA GLY A 28 -9.01 9.90 11.28
C GLY A 28 -8.09 10.01 10.06
N GLY A 29 -8.08 9.00 9.19
CA GLY A 29 -7.37 9.04 7.91
C GLY A 29 -8.17 9.73 6.81
N ASP A 30 -7.52 9.94 5.67
CA ASP A 30 -8.14 10.48 4.45
C ASP A 30 -8.06 9.46 3.31
N THR A 31 -8.91 9.64 2.31
CA THR A 31 -8.90 8.79 1.12
C THR A 31 -8.91 9.61 -0.16
N SER A 32 -8.38 9.01 -1.21
CA SER A 32 -8.58 9.45 -2.58
C SER A 32 -9.31 8.35 -3.36
N ARG A 33 -10.35 8.73 -4.11
CA ARG A 33 -11.28 7.77 -4.73
C ARG A 33 -10.85 7.37 -6.14
N GLY A 34 -10.68 6.08 -6.38
CA GLY A 34 -10.47 5.46 -7.69
C GLY A 34 -9.68 4.15 -7.61
N SER A 35 -9.39 3.58 -8.78
CA SER A 35 -8.63 2.34 -8.92
C SER A 35 -7.90 2.32 -10.26
N SER A 36 -7.00 1.34 -10.44
CA SER A 36 -6.39 1.11 -11.76
C SER A 36 -7.43 0.85 -12.86
N THR A 37 -8.65 0.38 -12.51
CA THR A 37 -9.74 0.11 -13.46
C THR A 37 -10.61 1.33 -13.74
N ARG A 38 -10.88 2.20 -12.75
CA ARG A 38 -11.73 3.38 -12.89
C ARG A 38 -11.20 4.54 -12.06
N GLY A 39 -10.92 5.68 -12.69
CA GLY A 39 -10.51 6.90 -11.98
C GLY A 39 -9.10 6.87 -11.39
N GLY A 40 -8.19 6.03 -11.90
CA GLY A 40 -6.83 5.90 -11.36
C GLY A 40 -6.02 7.20 -11.39
N VAL A 41 -6.13 7.99 -12.48
CA VAL A 41 -5.42 9.27 -12.62
C VAL A 41 -5.95 10.31 -11.62
N SER A 42 -7.28 10.44 -11.47
CA SER A 42 -7.87 11.34 -10.49
C SER A 42 -7.52 10.93 -9.06
N ALA A 43 -7.51 9.62 -8.78
CA ALA A 43 -7.13 9.10 -7.48
C ALA A 43 -5.67 9.40 -7.14
N LEU A 44 -4.76 9.21 -8.11
CA LEU A 44 -3.34 9.53 -7.94
C LEU A 44 -3.13 11.03 -7.67
N LYS A 45 -3.81 11.90 -8.42
CA LYS A 45 -3.79 13.36 -8.19
C LYS A 45 -4.30 13.71 -6.79
N GLY A 46 -5.36 13.06 -6.32
CA GLY A 46 -5.86 13.26 -4.96
C GLY A 46 -4.87 12.83 -3.88
N LEU A 47 -4.18 11.69 -4.05
CA LEU A 47 -3.12 11.27 -3.14
C LEU A 47 -1.97 12.27 -3.09
N ILE A 48 -1.54 12.80 -4.25
CA ILE A 48 -0.48 13.83 -4.30
C ILE A 48 -0.89 15.09 -3.53
N ARG A 49 -2.15 15.53 -3.66
CA ARG A 49 -2.67 16.67 -2.87
C ARG A 49 -2.64 16.39 -1.37
N LEU A 50 -3.06 15.18 -0.96
CA LEU A 50 -3.04 14.77 0.44
C LEU A 50 -1.60 14.70 0.98
N CYS A 51 -0.66 14.17 0.20
CA CYS A 51 0.75 14.16 0.59
C CYS A 51 1.31 15.57 0.78
N LYS A 52 1.05 16.47 -0.16
CA LYS A 52 1.44 17.89 -0.07
C LYS A 52 0.78 18.63 1.10
N SER A 53 -0.35 18.14 1.61
CA SER A 53 -0.99 18.66 2.84
C SER A 53 -0.39 18.11 4.14
N GLY A 54 0.67 17.30 4.06
CA GLY A 54 1.35 16.71 5.22
C GLY A 54 0.79 15.36 5.67
N ARG A 55 0.02 14.66 4.81
CA ARG A 55 -0.42 13.28 5.07
C ARG A 55 0.64 12.27 4.62
N ILE A 56 0.78 11.20 5.38
CA ILE A 56 1.60 10.03 5.02
C ILE A 56 0.75 9.12 4.13
N LEU A 57 1.27 8.72 2.98
CA LEU A 57 0.53 7.88 2.04
C LEU A 57 0.76 6.39 2.34
N SER A 58 -0.32 5.61 2.35
CA SER A 58 -0.27 4.14 2.36
C SER A 58 -1.02 3.62 1.14
N ILE A 59 -0.36 2.85 0.27
CA ILE A 59 -0.97 2.34 -0.96
C ILE A 59 -0.59 0.89 -1.22
N ALA A 60 -1.53 0.10 -1.73
CA ALA A 60 -1.22 -1.19 -2.34
C ALA A 60 -0.59 -0.94 -3.72
N VAL A 61 0.63 -1.45 -3.93
CA VAL A 61 1.43 -1.13 -5.12
C VAL A 61 1.10 -2.00 -6.33
N ASP A 62 0.47 -3.17 -6.14
CA ASP A 62 0.24 -4.17 -7.18
C ASP A 62 -1.15 -4.09 -7.84
N GLY A 63 -2.18 -3.66 -7.13
CA GLY A 63 -3.50 -3.24 -7.66
C GLY A 63 -4.32 -4.32 -8.41
N PRO A 64 -5.62 -4.09 -8.65
CA PRO A 64 -6.59 -5.13 -9.01
C PRO A 64 -6.40 -5.82 -10.36
N ARG A 65 -5.65 -5.21 -11.29
CA ARG A 65 -5.31 -5.87 -12.56
C ARG A 65 -4.19 -6.91 -12.42
N GLY A 66 -3.59 -7.02 -11.23
CA GLY A 66 -2.40 -7.83 -11.01
C GLY A 66 -1.22 -7.41 -11.90
N PRO A 67 -0.18 -8.27 -11.96
CA PRO A 67 -0.04 -9.48 -11.15
C PRO A 67 0.12 -9.16 -9.66
N ILE A 68 -0.24 -10.08 -8.77
CA ILE A 68 0.00 -9.92 -7.33
C ILE A 68 1.50 -9.78 -7.06
N TYR A 69 1.88 -8.93 -6.11
CA TYR A 69 3.27 -8.65 -5.74
C TYR A 69 4.13 -7.98 -6.84
N GLN A 70 3.50 -7.42 -7.88
CA GLN A 70 4.20 -6.63 -8.90
C GLN A 70 3.85 -5.15 -8.79
N PRO A 71 4.76 -4.31 -8.25
CA PRO A 71 4.52 -2.88 -8.11
C PRO A 71 4.25 -2.18 -9.45
N LYS A 72 3.35 -1.20 -9.42
CA LYS A 72 2.94 -0.39 -10.57
C LYS A 72 3.52 1.02 -10.51
N ALA A 73 3.63 1.66 -11.67
CA ALA A 73 4.21 3.00 -11.82
C ALA A 73 3.67 4.07 -10.85
N GLY A 74 2.43 3.95 -10.38
CA GLY A 74 1.80 4.94 -9.52
C GLY A 74 2.56 5.25 -8.22
N VAL A 75 3.22 4.25 -7.60
CA VAL A 75 4.03 4.49 -6.39
C VAL A 75 5.26 5.34 -6.69
N PHE A 76 5.90 5.11 -7.83
CA PHE A 76 7.08 5.85 -8.27
C PHE A 76 6.72 7.27 -8.70
N GLU A 77 5.60 7.45 -9.39
CA GLU A 77 5.07 8.79 -9.75
C GLU A 77 4.75 9.63 -8.50
N ILE A 78 4.14 9.02 -7.47
CA ILE A 78 3.89 9.69 -6.20
C ILE A 78 5.20 10.09 -5.53
N SER A 79 6.13 9.15 -5.39
CA SER A 79 7.43 9.38 -4.75
C SER A 79 8.19 10.51 -5.46
N LYS A 80 8.17 10.52 -6.79
CA LYS A 80 8.79 11.54 -7.64
C LYS A 80 8.18 12.93 -7.46
N ILE A 81 6.85 13.03 -7.45
CA ILE A 81 6.15 14.33 -7.38
C ILE A 81 6.13 14.89 -5.95
N CYS A 82 6.10 14.02 -4.95
CA CYS A 82 6.05 14.40 -3.54
C CYS A 82 7.43 14.44 -2.88
N GLU A 83 8.49 14.08 -3.62
CA GLU A 83 9.87 13.99 -3.12
C GLU A 83 9.95 13.13 -1.85
N ALA A 84 9.16 12.04 -1.83
CA ALA A 84 8.91 11.21 -0.66
C ALA A 84 9.60 9.85 -0.75
N HIS A 85 10.14 9.39 0.37
CA HIS A 85 10.72 8.06 0.51
C HIS A 85 9.64 6.97 0.34
N ILE A 86 10.03 5.82 -0.22
CA ILE A 86 9.16 4.65 -0.30
C ILE A 86 9.57 3.69 0.80
N VAL A 87 8.69 3.44 1.77
CA VAL A 87 8.91 2.44 2.82
C VAL A 87 8.17 1.16 2.44
N PRO A 88 8.86 0.06 2.07
CA PRO A 88 8.20 -1.20 1.80
C PRO A 88 7.60 -1.77 3.10
N VAL A 89 6.29 -2.04 3.08
CA VAL A 89 5.59 -2.60 4.24
C VAL A 89 4.93 -3.91 3.85
N CYS A 90 5.07 -4.92 4.71
CA CYS A 90 4.35 -6.17 4.57
C CYS A 90 3.66 -6.56 5.88
N VAL A 91 2.62 -7.37 5.76
CA VAL A 91 1.92 -7.98 6.87
C VAL A 91 2.06 -9.49 6.74
N ILE A 92 2.25 -10.19 7.86
CA ILE A 92 2.25 -11.65 7.92
C ILE A 92 1.30 -12.09 9.04
N ALA A 93 0.31 -12.91 8.69
CA ALA A 93 -0.62 -13.54 9.64
C ALA A 93 -0.77 -15.05 9.32
N PRO A 94 0.01 -15.93 9.96
CA PRO A 94 0.05 -17.36 9.65
C PRO A 94 -1.29 -18.05 9.91
N HIS A 95 -1.97 -17.68 11.00
CA HIS A 95 -3.28 -18.20 11.37
C HIS A 95 -4.38 -17.30 10.82
N SER A 96 -4.70 -17.50 9.55
CA SER A 96 -5.68 -16.68 8.84
C SER A 96 -6.53 -17.47 7.86
N TYR A 97 -7.73 -16.96 7.59
CA TYR A 97 -8.57 -17.41 6.49
C TYR A 97 -8.15 -16.68 5.21
N ILE A 98 -7.74 -17.42 4.17
CA ILE A 98 -7.32 -16.85 2.89
C ILE A 98 -8.49 -16.83 1.91
N PHE A 99 -8.84 -15.65 1.40
CA PHE A 99 -9.85 -15.50 0.35
C PHE A 99 -9.30 -15.96 -1.00
N LYS A 100 -9.34 -17.27 -1.27
CA LYS A 100 -8.76 -17.89 -2.47
C LYS A 100 -9.31 -17.34 -3.80
N LYS A 101 -10.56 -16.86 -3.83
CA LYS A 101 -11.18 -16.27 -5.02
C LYS A 101 -10.78 -14.80 -5.25
N SER A 102 -10.20 -14.13 -4.26
CA SER A 102 -9.74 -12.75 -4.40
C SER A 102 -8.43 -12.70 -5.21
N TRP A 103 -8.30 -11.70 -6.08
CA TRP A 103 -7.10 -11.50 -6.92
C TRP A 103 -5.83 -11.31 -6.07
N ASN A 104 -5.94 -10.62 -4.94
CA ASN A 104 -4.82 -10.32 -4.04
C ASN A 104 -4.59 -11.40 -2.98
N LYS A 105 -5.36 -12.49 -2.98
CA LYS A 105 -5.30 -13.54 -1.95
C LYS A 105 -5.25 -12.96 -0.53
N THR A 106 -6.01 -11.87 -0.29
CA THR A 106 -6.08 -11.24 1.02
C THR A 106 -6.48 -12.27 2.07
N TYR A 107 -6.03 -12.05 3.30
CA TYR A 107 -6.29 -12.96 4.40
C TYR A 107 -6.87 -12.20 5.59
N LEU A 108 -7.79 -12.86 6.28
CA LEU A 108 -8.39 -12.39 7.53
C LEU A 108 -7.78 -13.18 8.67
N PRO A 109 -6.93 -12.58 9.52
CA PRO A 109 -6.42 -13.24 10.71
C PRO A 109 -7.58 -13.74 11.58
N TYR A 110 -7.46 -14.95 12.13
CA TYR A 110 -8.47 -15.45 13.07
C TYR A 110 -8.47 -14.60 14.35
N PRO A 111 -9.59 -14.51 15.09
CA PRO A 111 -9.61 -13.85 16.40
C PRO A 111 -8.48 -14.36 17.29
N LEU A 112 -7.81 -13.46 18.00
CA LEU A 112 -6.68 -13.75 18.90
C LEU A 112 -5.43 -14.33 18.23
N SER A 113 -5.39 -14.37 16.89
CA SER A 113 -4.17 -14.72 16.17
C SER A 113 -3.14 -13.58 16.22
N ARG A 114 -1.86 -13.95 16.14
CA ARG A 114 -0.74 -13.00 16.06
C ARG A 114 -0.46 -12.69 14.60
N PHE A 115 -0.11 -11.44 14.35
CA PHE A 115 0.41 -10.99 13.06
C PHE A 115 1.53 -9.99 13.27
N ILE A 116 2.42 -9.89 12.28
CA ILE A 116 3.49 -8.89 12.24
C ILE A 116 3.19 -7.91 11.11
N ILE A 117 3.32 -6.62 11.39
CA ILE A 117 3.48 -5.57 10.38
C ILE A 117 4.96 -5.20 10.38
N TYR A 118 5.63 -5.45 9.25
CA TYR A 118 7.06 -5.18 9.11
C TYR A 118 7.28 -4.02 8.16
N PHE A 119 7.98 -3.01 8.64
CA PHE A 119 8.45 -1.86 7.89
C PHE A 119 9.91 -2.10 7.52
N ALA A 120 10.20 -2.22 6.23
CA ALA A 120 11.56 -2.39 5.74
C ALA A 120 12.30 -1.05 5.64
N GLU A 121 13.59 -1.11 5.32
CA GLU A 121 14.41 0.07 5.10
C GLU A 121 13.80 1.01 4.03
N PRO A 122 13.75 2.32 4.29
CA PRO A 122 13.25 3.29 3.33
C PRO A 122 14.11 3.34 2.05
N LEU A 123 13.46 3.31 0.90
CA LEU A 123 14.07 3.64 -0.39
C LEU A 123 14.04 5.17 -0.59
N PRO A 124 15.10 5.75 -1.18
CA PRO A 124 15.16 7.19 -1.44
C PRO A 124 14.06 7.62 -2.42
N PRO A 125 13.69 8.91 -2.43
CA PRO A 125 12.76 9.45 -3.40
C PRO A 125 13.20 9.19 -4.84
N ILE A 126 12.23 8.92 -5.72
CA ILE A 126 12.49 8.84 -7.16
C ILE A 126 12.85 10.24 -7.68
N THR A 127 13.96 10.36 -8.39
CA THR A 127 14.48 11.63 -8.92
C THR A 127 13.69 12.13 -10.13
N ARG A 128 13.87 13.39 -10.50
CA ARG A 128 13.16 14.01 -11.65
C ARG A 128 13.58 13.40 -12.98
N GLU A 129 14.80 12.91 -13.06
CA GLU A 129 15.45 12.33 -14.22
C GLU A 129 15.02 10.87 -14.45
N GLN A 130 14.67 10.15 -13.39
CA GLN A 130 14.23 8.75 -13.48
C GLN A 130 12.86 8.63 -14.15
N ASN A 131 12.72 7.63 -15.02
CA ASN A 131 11.43 7.26 -15.60
C ASN A 131 10.64 6.39 -14.60
N ALA A 132 9.54 6.90 -14.07
CA ALA A 132 8.69 6.19 -13.12
C ALA A 132 8.00 4.93 -13.70
N LYS A 133 8.03 4.76 -15.03
CA LYS A 133 7.56 3.55 -15.72
C LYS A 133 8.67 2.54 -16.01
N ASP A 134 9.90 2.80 -15.57
CA ASP A 134 11.01 1.86 -15.73
C ASP A 134 10.68 0.51 -15.03
N PRO A 135 10.65 -0.61 -15.78
CA PRO A 135 10.44 -1.93 -15.20
C PRO A 135 11.46 -2.32 -14.12
N GLN A 136 12.66 -1.72 -14.13
CA GLN A 136 13.67 -1.97 -13.10
C GLN A 136 13.20 -1.49 -11.72
N LEU A 137 12.56 -0.31 -11.62
CA LEU A 137 12.01 0.19 -10.36
C LEU A 137 10.97 -0.77 -9.76
N ALA A 138 10.10 -1.33 -10.60
CA ALA A 138 9.10 -2.32 -10.19
C ALA A 138 9.77 -3.61 -9.69
N ARG A 139 10.79 -4.11 -10.40
CA ARG A 139 11.55 -5.30 -10.00
C ARG A 139 12.28 -5.09 -8.68
N ASP A 140 12.91 -3.94 -8.50
CA ASP A 140 13.64 -3.62 -7.28
C ASP A 140 12.70 -3.50 -6.08
N LEU A 141 11.60 -2.76 -6.22
CA LEU A 141 10.62 -2.68 -5.12
C LEU A 141 9.99 -4.03 -4.81
N ALA A 142 9.71 -4.88 -5.82
CA ALA A 142 9.23 -6.23 -5.60
C ALA A 142 10.24 -7.08 -4.82
N ARG A 143 11.54 -6.98 -5.14
CA ARG A 143 12.62 -7.67 -4.42
C ARG A 143 12.69 -7.21 -2.96
N HIS A 144 12.62 -5.91 -2.69
CA HIS A 144 12.62 -5.39 -1.31
C HIS A 144 11.41 -5.89 -0.52
N LEU A 145 10.22 -5.91 -1.13
CA LEU A 145 9.01 -6.46 -0.51
C LEU A 145 9.13 -7.97 -0.23
N ALA A 146 9.75 -8.73 -1.13
CA ALA A 146 9.96 -10.17 -0.94
C ALA A 146 10.94 -10.46 0.22
N VAL A 147 12.05 -9.73 0.30
CA VAL A 147 13.01 -9.84 1.42
C VAL A 147 12.35 -9.46 2.74
N ALA A 148 11.62 -8.33 2.76
CA ALA A 148 10.86 -7.87 3.92
C ALA A 148 9.86 -8.92 4.40
N LYS A 149 9.14 -9.55 3.47
CA LYS A 149 8.20 -10.63 3.74
C LYS A 149 8.88 -11.85 4.35
N GLN A 150 10.05 -12.25 3.83
CA GLN A 150 10.80 -13.38 4.37
C GLN A 150 11.31 -13.09 5.79
N HIS A 151 11.85 -11.89 6.03
CA HIS A 151 12.26 -11.47 7.37
C HIS A 151 11.10 -11.49 8.35
N ALA A 152 9.95 -10.92 7.96
CA ALA A 152 8.74 -10.94 8.80
C ALA A 152 8.23 -12.36 9.08
N ALA A 153 8.33 -13.27 8.11
CA ALA A 153 7.98 -14.68 8.29
C ALA A 153 8.91 -15.39 9.30
N ASN A 154 10.21 -15.11 9.25
CA ASN A 154 11.16 -15.66 10.22
C ASN A 154 10.89 -15.11 11.64
N LEU A 155 10.58 -13.82 11.75
CA LEU A 155 10.26 -13.19 13.03
C LEU A 155 9.03 -13.82 13.68
N ILE A 156 7.93 -14.00 12.93
CA ILE A 156 6.70 -14.57 13.51
C ILE A 156 6.83 -16.06 13.82
N ALA A 157 7.67 -16.80 13.10
CA ALA A 157 7.96 -18.20 13.40
C ALA A 157 8.77 -18.38 14.70
N ALA A 158 9.43 -17.32 15.17
CA ALA A 158 10.19 -17.31 16.41
C ALA A 158 9.37 -16.84 17.64
N LEU A 159 8.09 -16.50 17.47
CA LEU A 159 7.18 -15.96 18.51
C LEU A 159 6.26 -17.01 19.13
#